data_AF-A0A960DPB9-F1
#
_entry.id   AF-A0A960DPB9-F1
#
_cell.length_a   1.000
_cell.length_b   1.000
_cell.length_c   1.000
_cell.angle_alpha   90.00
_cell.angle_beta   90.00
_cell.angle_gamma   90.00
#
_symmetry.space_group_name_H-M   'P 1'
#
loop_
_entity.id
_entity.type
_entity.pdbx_description
1 polymer ?
#
loop_
_entity_poly.entity_id
_entity_poly.type
_entity_poly.pdbx_seq_one_letter_code
_entity_poly.pdbx_strand_id
1 'polypeptide(L)'
;LAMALLDQEYGWGARLEGVPGSVRIGTFALYDADAVATVLSMTDAATLETLVSQLYGLYADYTIPASPAPYGSVISARLGVAAWPLFRGLDEVTRSSLLLDAAPVDVQLLDLRRLLDGSAAGAAANSQGALFWYHVLAGRVNDDLAWRAALTWRGDAVSLLDGGGSPCVAAMFQAGAGSDVAQAAFEQWAALAPAESATTVTASANELGVSLTINACDPGVAVPTSDGAPLPGLGGAPLQSEVMRLLIEQDPTLDLATAACAAATVGPVSMADERGVVDPVGGWAAPAAHGLPDPVATGCLAPPADPAPAA
;
A
#
# COMPACT_ATOMS: atom_id res chain seq x y z
N LEU A 1 5.12 -21.62 8.35
CA LEU A 1 6.46 -22.04 8.83
C LEU A 1 7.48 -20.92 8.67
N ALA A 2 7.72 -20.41 7.46
CA ALA A 2 8.67 -19.31 7.21
C ALA A 2 8.44 -18.08 8.10
N MET A 3 7.20 -17.58 8.21
CA MET A 3 6.85 -16.49 9.12
C MET A 3 7.26 -16.72 10.59
N ALA A 4 7.10 -17.95 11.08
CA ALA A 4 7.47 -18.30 12.46
C ALA A 4 8.99 -18.40 12.64
N LEU A 5 9.74 -18.78 11.59
CA LEU A 5 11.20 -18.76 11.60
C LEU A 5 11.73 -17.31 11.56
N LEU A 6 11.10 -16.44 10.77
CA LEU A 6 11.42 -15.01 10.77
C LEU A 6 11.11 -14.36 12.13
N ASP A 7 10.06 -14.80 12.83
CA ASP A 7 9.79 -14.32 14.19
C ASP A 7 10.84 -14.80 15.20
N GLN A 8 11.34 -16.02 15.06
CA GLN A 8 12.45 -16.51 15.89
C GLN A 8 13.75 -15.72 15.65
N GLU A 9 14.03 -15.35 14.40
CA GLU A 9 15.24 -14.62 14.03
C GLU A 9 15.16 -13.14 14.40
N TYR A 10 14.05 -12.48 14.05
CA TYR A 10 13.91 -11.03 14.16
C TYR A 10 13.08 -10.55 15.35
N GLY A 11 12.37 -11.45 16.06
CA GLY A 11 11.54 -11.11 17.23
C GLY A 11 10.39 -10.16 16.93
N TRP A 12 9.85 -10.17 15.70
CA TRP A 12 8.93 -9.14 15.23
C TRP A 12 7.53 -9.23 15.83
N GLY A 13 7.05 -10.43 16.16
CA GLY A 13 5.72 -10.66 16.71
C GLY A 13 5.53 -9.99 18.07
N ALA A 14 6.58 -10.01 18.91
CA ALA A 14 6.57 -9.32 20.20
C ALA A 14 6.50 -7.79 20.05
N ARG A 15 7.03 -7.23 18.96
CA ARG A 15 6.98 -5.79 18.67
C ARG A 15 5.59 -5.28 18.29
N LEU A 16 4.65 -6.18 17.96
CA LEU A 16 3.30 -5.80 17.55
C LEU A 16 2.33 -5.54 18.70
N GLU A 17 2.75 -5.81 19.93
CA GLU A 17 1.93 -5.53 21.10
C GLU A 17 1.81 -4.01 21.31
N GLY A 18 0.56 -3.51 21.37
CA GLY A 18 0.29 -2.09 21.65
C GLY A 18 0.60 -1.09 20.54
N VAL A 19 1.10 -1.52 19.37
CA VAL A 19 1.36 -0.61 18.24
C VAL A 19 0.09 -0.24 17.48
N PRO A 20 0.07 0.93 16.80
CA PRO A 20 -1.04 1.34 15.92
C PRO A 20 -1.40 0.31 14.84
N GLY A 21 -2.64 0.37 14.36
CA GLY A 21 -3.14 -0.53 13.31
C GLY A 21 -2.30 -0.48 12.03
N SER A 22 -1.94 0.72 11.57
CA SER A 22 -1.09 0.94 10.38
C SER A 22 0.30 0.33 10.50
N VAL A 23 0.93 0.44 11.68
CA VAL A 23 2.24 -0.18 11.99
C VAL A 23 2.12 -1.70 12.00
N ARG A 24 1.03 -2.22 12.59
CA ARG A 24 0.76 -3.66 12.61
C ARG A 24 0.63 -4.21 11.20
N ILE A 25 -0.16 -3.56 10.35
CA ILE A 25 -0.38 -3.96 8.96
C ILE A 25 0.95 -3.94 8.18
N GLY A 26 1.69 -2.84 8.24
CA GLY A 26 2.97 -2.71 7.52
C GLY A 26 3.99 -3.74 7.96
N THR A 27 4.12 -3.96 9.27
CA THR A 27 5.06 -4.95 9.82
C THR A 27 4.69 -6.37 9.42
N PHE A 28 3.42 -6.78 9.55
CA PHE A 28 2.98 -8.11 9.08
C PHE A 28 3.25 -8.28 7.58
N ALA A 29 2.93 -7.28 6.76
CA ALA A 29 3.16 -7.33 5.33
C ALA A 29 4.64 -7.46 4.97
N LEU A 30 5.52 -6.74 5.66
CA LEU A 30 6.98 -6.82 5.46
C LEU A 30 7.49 -8.26 5.63
N TYR A 31 7.19 -8.88 6.77
CA TYR A 31 7.68 -10.24 7.05
C TYR A 31 6.99 -11.30 6.21
N ASP A 32 5.72 -11.11 5.84
CA ASP A 32 5.01 -12.03 4.96
C ASP A 32 5.57 -11.98 3.53
N ALA A 33 5.88 -10.79 3.01
CA ALA A 33 6.56 -10.61 1.72
C ALA A 33 7.90 -11.34 1.69
N ASP A 34 8.68 -11.21 2.76
CA ASP A 34 9.96 -11.87 2.96
C ASP A 34 9.82 -13.41 3.01
N ALA A 35 8.86 -13.89 3.80
CA ALA A 35 8.56 -15.31 3.94
C ALA A 35 8.18 -15.94 2.60
N VAL A 36 7.31 -15.28 1.83
CA VAL A 36 6.91 -15.73 0.50
C VAL A 36 8.12 -15.70 -0.43
N ALA A 37 8.90 -14.63 -0.48
CA ALA A 37 10.09 -14.54 -1.32
C ALA A 37 11.12 -15.66 -1.04
N THR A 38 11.36 -16.00 0.24
CA THR A 38 12.22 -17.14 0.63
C THR A 38 11.68 -18.46 0.13
N VAL A 39 10.39 -18.73 0.36
CA VAL A 39 9.80 -20.00 -0.05
C VAL A 39 9.89 -20.16 -1.58
N LEU A 40 9.60 -19.08 -2.31
CA LEU A 40 9.65 -19.08 -3.77
C LEU A 40 11.08 -19.22 -4.33
N SER A 41 12.10 -18.67 -3.67
CA SER A 41 13.50 -18.82 -4.11
C SER A 41 14.03 -20.25 -3.98
N MET A 42 13.41 -21.06 -3.11
CA MET A 42 13.73 -22.48 -2.92
C MET A 42 13.02 -23.42 -3.90
N THR A 43 12.13 -22.89 -4.76
CA THR A 43 11.39 -23.67 -5.75
C THR A 43 11.98 -23.55 -7.15
N ASP A 44 11.91 -24.63 -7.93
CA ASP A 44 12.24 -24.56 -9.36
C ASP A 44 11.20 -23.75 -10.14
N ALA A 45 11.57 -23.26 -11.32
CA ALA A 45 10.73 -22.38 -12.13
C ALA A 45 9.37 -23.00 -12.54
N ALA A 46 9.31 -24.32 -12.73
CA ALA A 46 8.07 -25.02 -13.11
C ALA A 46 7.11 -25.14 -11.90
N THR A 47 7.66 -25.33 -10.71
CA THR A 47 6.90 -25.44 -9.45
C THR A 47 6.47 -24.08 -8.94
N LEU A 48 7.27 -23.03 -9.20
CA LEU A 48 7.02 -21.66 -8.78
C LEU A 48 5.64 -21.16 -9.21
N GLU A 49 5.30 -21.32 -10.48
CA GLU A 49 4.03 -20.84 -11.06
C GLU A 49 2.82 -21.51 -10.39
N THR A 50 2.92 -22.83 -10.19
CA THR A 50 1.89 -23.62 -9.51
C THR A 50 1.75 -23.22 -8.04
N LEU A 51 2.87 -23.02 -7.34
CA LEU A 51 2.88 -22.66 -5.93
C LEU A 51 2.32 -21.25 -5.71
N VAL A 52 2.69 -20.28 -6.54
CA VAL A 52 2.12 -18.92 -6.50
C VAL A 52 0.61 -18.96 -6.73
N SER A 53 0.15 -19.72 -7.74
CA SER A 53 -1.28 -19.90 -8.00
C SER A 53 -2.03 -20.53 -6.82
N GLN A 54 -1.45 -21.55 -6.19
CA GLN A 54 -2.04 -22.19 -5.00
C GLN A 54 -2.04 -21.27 -3.77
N LEU A 55 -0.97 -20.49 -3.56
CA LEU A 55 -0.90 -19.54 -2.45
C LEU A 55 -2.03 -18.52 -2.54
N TYR A 56 -2.22 -17.92 -3.72
CA TYR A 56 -3.33 -16.99 -3.95
C TYR A 56 -4.70 -17.65 -3.95
N GLY A 57 -4.83 -18.85 -4.52
CA GLY A 57 -6.06 -19.65 -4.44
C GLY A 57 -6.46 -19.94 -3.00
N LEU A 58 -5.51 -20.28 -2.14
CA LEU A 58 -5.74 -20.45 -0.70
C LEU A 58 -6.18 -19.13 -0.04
N TYR A 59 -5.58 -18.00 -0.40
CA TYR A 59 -6.01 -16.70 0.13
C TYR A 59 -7.41 -16.30 -0.33
N ALA A 60 -7.82 -16.67 -1.56
CA ALA A 60 -9.17 -16.46 -2.07
C ALA A 60 -10.19 -17.43 -1.45
N ASP A 61 -9.84 -18.71 -1.29
CA ASP A 61 -10.73 -19.78 -0.81
C ASP A 61 -10.89 -19.77 0.73
N TYR A 62 -9.86 -19.35 1.47
CA TYR A 62 -9.83 -19.43 2.94
C TYR A 62 -10.03 -18.11 3.68
N THR A 63 -10.34 -16.97 3.02
CA THR A 63 -10.65 -15.74 3.77
C THR A 63 -12.00 -15.10 3.47
N ILE A 64 -12.76 -14.97 4.57
CA ILE A 64 -13.67 -13.90 4.99
C ILE A 64 -14.77 -13.58 3.96
N PRO A 65 -16.06 -13.91 4.27
CA PRO A 65 -17.19 -13.53 3.42
C PRO A 65 -17.02 -12.08 3.01
N ALA A 66 -17.24 -11.75 1.72
CA ALA A 66 -17.19 -10.40 1.19
C ALA A 66 -17.77 -9.43 2.22
N SER A 67 -16.89 -8.83 3.01
CA SER A 67 -17.31 -7.95 4.08
C SER A 67 -17.81 -6.71 3.37
N PRO A 68 -18.95 -6.13 3.77
CA PRO A 68 -19.32 -4.81 3.27
C PRO A 68 -18.22 -3.77 3.56
N ALA A 69 -17.24 -4.09 4.42
CA ALA A 69 -15.98 -3.39 4.57
C ALA A 69 -14.82 -4.15 3.86
N PRO A 70 -14.48 -3.81 2.60
CA PRO A 70 -13.32 -4.38 1.87
C PRO A 70 -11.99 -4.29 2.65
N TYR A 71 -11.91 -3.36 3.61
CA TYR A 71 -10.76 -3.13 4.47
C TYR A 71 -10.31 -4.39 5.25
N GLY A 72 -11.21 -5.18 5.84
CA GLY A 72 -10.83 -6.32 6.67
C GLY A 72 -10.19 -7.49 5.91
N SER A 73 -10.65 -7.75 4.69
CA SER A 73 -10.13 -8.83 3.83
C SER A 73 -8.79 -8.50 3.19
N VAL A 74 -8.50 -7.21 2.93
CA VAL A 74 -7.23 -6.78 2.34
C VAL A 74 -6.10 -6.79 3.38
N ILE A 75 -6.40 -6.42 4.63
CA ILE A 75 -5.48 -6.38 5.78
C ILE A 75 -4.91 -7.76 6.16
N SER A 76 -5.65 -8.84 5.88
CA SER A 76 -5.39 -10.13 6.53
C SER A 76 -4.24 -10.96 5.92
N ALA A 77 -3.60 -10.53 4.82
CA ALA A 77 -2.36 -11.10 4.26
C ALA A 77 -1.99 -10.57 2.86
N ARG A 78 -2.90 -9.88 2.15
CA ARG A 78 -2.69 -9.63 0.71
C ARG A 78 -1.54 -8.69 0.40
N LEU A 79 -1.26 -7.71 1.28
CA LEU A 79 -0.19 -6.75 1.07
C LEU A 79 1.20 -7.40 1.09
N GLY A 80 1.45 -8.37 1.99
CA GLY A 80 2.73 -9.08 2.03
C GLY A 80 2.95 -9.92 0.79
N VAL A 81 1.93 -10.67 0.37
CA VAL A 81 1.98 -11.43 -0.88
C VAL A 81 2.11 -10.51 -2.11
N ALA A 82 1.54 -9.32 -2.11
CA ALA A 82 1.75 -8.39 -3.22
C ALA A 82 3.19 -7.85 -3.30
N ALA A 83 3.85 -7.69 -2.15
CA ALA A 83 5.17 -7.09 -2.05
C ALA A 83 6.34 -8.10 -2.22
N TRP A 84 6.10 -9.42 -2.23
CA TRP A 84 7.20 -10.40 -2.37
C TRP A 84 8.11 -10.21 -3.59
N PRO A 85 7.66 -9.71 -4.77
CA PRO A 85 8.55 -9.50 -5.92
C PRO A 85 9.72 -8.59 -5.62
N LEU A 86 9.47 -7.54 -4.83
CA LEU A 86 10.52 -6.66 -4.33
C LEU A 86 11.58 -7.48 -3.61
N PHE A 87 11.18 -8.24 -2.58
CA PHE A 87 12.08 -9.00 -1.72
C PHE A 87 12.89 -10.06 -2.48
N ARG A 88 12.35 -10.57 -3.59
CA ARG A 88 13.09 -11.48 -4.48
C ARG A 88 14.16 -10.77 -5.31
N GLY A 89 13.96 -9.48 -5.62
CA GLY A 89 14.93 -8.66 -6.34
C GLY A 89 16.01 -8.04 -5.45
N LEU A 90 15.85 -8.06 -4.13
CA LEU A 90 16.83 -7.49 -3.19
C LEU A 90 17.99 -8.45 -2.93
N ASP A 91 19.20 -7.89 -2.75
CA ASP A 91 20.32 -8.62 -2.18
C ASP A 91 20.12 -8.89 -0.67
N GLU A 92 20.89 -9.86 -0.15
CA GLU A 92 20.78 -10.30 1.25
C GLU A 92 21.06 -9.17 2.26
N VAL A 93 21.97 -8.25 1.92
CA VAL A 93 22.39 -7.17 2.83
C VAL A 93 21.26 -6.15 2.97
N THR A 94 20.70 -5.71 1.86
CA THR A 94 19.57 -4.77 1.81
C THR A 94 18.32 -5.38 2.41
N ARG A 95 18.06 -6.65 2.10
CA ARG A 95 16.94 -7.39 2.66
C ARG A 95 17.05 -7.50 4.18
N SER A 96 18.23 -7.86 4.70
CA SER A 96 18.45 -7.97 6.15
C SER A 96 18.34 -6.62 6.86
N SER A 97 18.81 -5.53 6.23
CA SER A 97 18.71 -4.20 6.82
C SER A 97 17.26 -3.70 6.91
N LEU A 98 16.40 -4.07 5.96
CA LEU A 98 14.96 -3.76 6.00
C LEU A 98 14.21 -4.52 7.10
N LEU A 99 14.67 -5.71 7.48
CA LEU A 99 14.00 -6.58 8.47
C LEU A 99 14.47 -6.33 9.90
N LEU A 100 15.69 -5.81 10.08
CA LEU A 100 16.25 -5.59 11.41
C LEU A 100 15.51 -4.46 12.13
N ASP A 101 14.95 -4.77 13.30
CA ASP A 101 14.17 -3.83 14.14
C ASP A 101 13.01 -3.13 13.41
N ALA A 102 12.51 -3.74 12.34
CA ALA A 102 11.51 -3.15 11.47
C ALA A 102 10.15 -3.00 12.16
N ALA A 103 9.57 -1.80 12.04
CA ALA A 103 8.19 -1.50 12.42
C ALA A 103 7.54 -0.53 11.41
N PRO A 104 7.50 -0.89 10.10
CA PRO A 104 7.00 0.00 9.09
C PRO A 104 5.48 0.21 9.20
N VAL A 105 5.03 1.38 8.77
CA VAL A 105 3.61 1.66 8.51
C VAL A 105 3.23 1.14 7.12
N ASP A 106 1.95 0.83 6.92
CA ASP A 106 1.42 0.26 5.67
C ASP A 106 1.83 1.05 4.41
N VAL A 107 1.86 2.38 4.46
CA VAL A 107 2.26 3.22 3.32
C VAL A 107 3.69 2.95 2.82
N GLN A 108 4.60 2.47 3.67
CA GLN A 108 5.95 2.13 3.22
C GLN A 108 5.92 0.89 2.31
N LEU A 109 5.01 -0.05 2.55
CA LEU A 109 4.86 -1.23 1.69
C LEU A 109 4.04 -0.94 0.43
N LEU A 110 3.22 0.13 0.44
CA LEU A 110 2.47 0.59 -0.72
C LEU A 110 3.31 1.50 -1.64
N ASP A 111 4.31 2.21 -1.10
CA ASP A 111 5.24 3.06 -1.83
C ASP A 111 6.68 2.62 -1.56
N LEU A 112 7.24 1.84 -2.50
CA LEU A 112 8.56 1.24 -2.35
C LEU A 112 9.68 2.26 -2.16
N ARG A 113 9.50 3.49 -2.65
CA ARG A 113 10.46 4.59 -2.43
C ARG A 113 10.60 4.89 -0.93
N ARG A 114 9.46 4.87 -0.22
CA ARG A 114 9.36 5.12 1.22
C ARG A 114 9.89 3.98 2.08
N LEU A 115 9.80 2.75 1.57
CA LEU A 115 10.44 1.61 2.24
C LEU A 115 11.96 1.74 2.18
N LEU A 116 12.51 2.04 1.01
CA LEU A 116 13.95 2.06 0.76
C LEU A 116 14.65 3.27 1.40
N ASP A 117 14.01 4.44 1.39
CA ASP A 117 14.56 5.64 2.05
C ASP A 117 14.24 5.70 3.55
N GLY A 118 13.45 4.75 4.06
CA GLY A 118 13.00 4.68 5.46
C GLY A 118 12.03 5.80 5.86
N SER A 119 11.48 6.56 4.91
CA SER A 119 10.60 7.67 5.20
C SER A 119 9.20 7.20 5.56
N ALA A 120 8.83 7.44 6.81
CA ALA A 120 7.47 7.36 7.28
C ALA A 120 7.19 8.54 8.21
N ALA A 121 5.92 8.80 8.46
CA ALA A 121 5.52 9.73 9.50
C ALA A 121 4.70 9.02 10.56
N GLY A 122 4.46 9.72 11.67
CA GLY A 122 3.97 9.11 12.90
C GLY A 122 2.58 8.52 12.76
N ALA A 123 2.41 7.28 13.21
CA ALA A 123 1.10 6.67 13.41
C ALA A 123 0.60 6.98 14.83
N ALA A 124 -0.51 7.70 14.94
CA ALA A 124 -1.22 7.84 16.21
C ALA A 124 -1.77 6.48 16.66
N ALA A 125 -2.10 6.32 17.96
CA ALA A 125 -2.61 5.05 18.51
C ALA A 125 -3.84 4.50 17.75
N ASN A 126 -4.68 5.37 17.22
CA ASN A 126 -5.89 5.05 16.45
C ASN A 126 -5.72 5.24 14.93
N SER A 127 -4.48 5.30 14.44
CA SER A 127 -4.16 5.37 13.02
C SER A 127 -4.66 4.13 12.27
N GLN A 128 -5.30 4.35 11.13
CA GLN A 128 -5.78 3.31 10.23
C GLN A 128 -4.89 3.12 8.99
N GLY A 129 -4.00 4.10 8.69
CA GLY A 129 -3.00 3.98 7.65
C GLY A 129 -3.48 4.35 6.25
N ALA A 130 -2.57 4.36 5.28
CA ALA A 130 -2.85 4.79 3.91
C ALA A 130 -3.86 3.88 3.19
N LEU A 131 -3.79 2.56 3.40
CA LEU A 131 -4.68 1.61 2.72
C LEU A 131 -6.14 1.78 3.14
N PHE A 132 -6.37 2.17 4.39
CA PHE A 132 -7.70 2.55 4.88
C PHE A 132 -8.27 3.72 4.07
N TRP A 133 -7.48 4.78 3.96
CA TRP A 133 -7.90 6.00 3.27
C TRP A 133 -8.09 5.79 1.78
N TYR A 134 -7.28 4.93 1.15
CA TYR A 134 -7.52 4.48 -0.22
C TYR A 134 -8.92 3.91 -0.38
N HIS A 135 -9.32 2.92 0.45
CA HIS A 135 -10.65 2.33 0.34
C HIS A 135 -11.79 3.27 0.71
N VAL A 136 -11.59 4.16 1.70
CA VAL A 136 -12.57 5.20 2.03
C VAL A 136 -12.84 6.10 0.84
N LEU A 137 -11.78 6.57 0.17
CA LEU A 137 -11.88 7.45 -0.98
C LEU A 137 -12.43 6.72 -2.21
N ALA A 138 -11.87 5.54 -2.54
CA ALA A 138 -12.22 4.75 -3.72
C ALA A 138 -13.68 4.29 -3.74
N GLY A 139 -14.38 4.31 -2.59
CA GLY A 139 -15.83 4.08 -2.56
C GLY A 139 -16.64 5.13 -3.32
N ARG A 140 -16.13 6.36 -3.49
CA ARG A 140 -16.88 7.46 -4.12
C ARG A 140 -16.09 8.24 -5.18
N VAL A 141 -14.77 8.26 -5.10
CA VAL A 141 -13.91 8.93 -6.10
C VAL A 141 -13.19 7.91 -6.96
N ASN A 142 -12.73 8.34 -8.13
CA ASN A 142 -11.95 7.48 -9.02
C ASN A 142 -10.74 6.87 -8.29
N ASP A 143 -10.47 5.61 -8.59
CA ASP A 143 -9.44 4.77 -7.96
C ASP A 143 -8.02 5.33 -8.08
N ASP A 144 -7.63 5.86 -9.25
CA ASP A 144 -6.33 6.52 -9.42
C ASP A 144 -6.20 7.76 -8.52
N LEU A 145 -7.25 8.58 -8.44
CA LEU A 145 -7.26 9.74 -7.55
C LEU A 145 -7.22 9.33 -6.07
N ALA A 146 -8.00 8.31 -5.68
CA ALA A 146 -8.00 7.75 -4.34
C ALA A 146 -6.61 7.23 -3.94
N TRP A 147 -5.96 6.50 -4.85
CA TRP A 147 -4.64 5.92 -4.63
C TRP A 147 -3.58 7.01 -4.47
N ARG A 148 -3.50 7.96 -5.40
CA ARG A 148 -2.55 9.07 -5.31
C ARG A 148 -2.75 9.89 -4.04
N ALA A 149 -3.99 10.13 -3.63
CA ALA A 149 -4.30 10.80 -2.37
C ALA A 149 -3.82 9.98 -1.14
N ALA A 150 -4.07 8.67 -1.13
CA ALA A 150 -3.62 7.78 -0.05
C ALA A 150 -2.09 7.75 0.09
N LEU A 151 -1.34 7.77 -1.01
CA LEU A 151 0.13 7.78 -0.98
C LEU A 151 0.71 9.08 -0.36
N THR A 152 -0.06 10.17 -0.31
CA THR A 152 0.36 11.40 0.38
C THR A 152 0.35 11.27 1.90
N TRP A 153 -0.29 10.22 2.43
CA TRP A 153 -0.51 10.03 3.87
C TRP A 153 0.81 10.14 4.66
N ARG A 154 0.75 10.89 5.75
CA ARG A 154 1.82 11.04 6.75
C ARG A 154 1.34 10.71 8.16
N GLY A 155 0.07 10.42 8.33
CA GLY A 155 -0.50 10.21 9.65
C GLY A 155 -2.00 10.41 9.60
N ASP A 156 -2.67 9.72 10.50
CA ASP A 156 -4.09 9.88 10.71
C ASP A 156 -4.47 9.54 12.15
N ALA A 157 -5.67 9.97 12.51
CA ALA A 157 -6.33 9.57 13.72
C ALA A 157 -7.82 9.43 13.40
N VAL A 158 -8.41 8.27 13.69
CA VAL A 158 -9.83 7.99 13.44
C VAL A 158 -10.52 7.70 14.76
N SER A 159 -11.61 8.42 15.03
CA SER A 159 -12.39 8.29 16.26
C SER A 159 -13.86 8.06 15.93
N LEU A 160 -14.46 7.08 16.60
CA LEU A 160 -15.91 6.89 16.57
C LEU A 160 -16.55 7.86 17.55
N LEU A 161 -17.60 8.54 17.08
CA LEU A 161 -18.43 9.44 17.86
C LEU A 161 -19.79 8.78 18.09
N ASP A 162 -20.27 8.79 19.34
CA ASP A 162 -21.62 8.39 19.70
C ASP A 162 -22.61 9.48 19.25
N GLY A 163 -23.06 9.40 17.99
CA GLY A 163 -23.86 10.41 17.31
C GLY A 163 -25.37 10.33 17.59
N GLY A 164 -25.79 10.22 18.85
CA GLY A 164 -27.19 10.45 19.27
C GLY A 164 -28.29 9.73 18.48
N GLY A 165 -27.98 8.57 17.86
CA GLY A 165 -28.91 7.81 17.02
C GLY A 165 -28.23 6.99 15.89
N SER A 166 -27.15 7.52 15.29
CA SER A 166 -26.32 6.81 14.31
C SER A 166 -24.83 6.99 14.64
N PRO A 167 -23.98 5.97 14.44
CA PRO A 167 -22.53 6.11 14.66
C PRO A 167 -21.95 7.11 13.66
N CYS A 168 -21.09 8.01 14.14
CA CYS A 168 -20.34 8.92 13.30
C CYS A 168 -18.83 8.70 13.47
N VAL A 169 -18.06 9.16 12.48
CA VAL A 169 -16.61 9.16 12.50
C VAL A 169 -16.15 10.61 12.46
N ALA A 170 -15.23 10.95 13.36
CA ALA A 170 -14.37 12.11 13.21
C ALA A 170 -12.95 11.62 12.96
N ALA A 171 -12.30 12.19 11.96
CA ALA A 171 -10.96 11.80 11.58
C ALA A 171 -10.09 13.00 11.21
N MET A 172 -8.80 12.81 11.38
CA MET A 172 -7.77 13.70 10.87
C MET A 172 -6.92 12.91 9.87
N PHE A 173 -6.64 13.51 8.71
CA PHE A 173 -5.67 13.02 7.73
C PHE A 173 -4.57 14.05 7.55
N GLN A 174 -3.31 13.63 7.66
CA GLN A 174 -2.15 14.49 7.40
C GLN A 174 -1.55 14.12 6.04
N ALA A 175 -1.57 15.08 5.12
CA ALA A 175 -1.01 14.95 3.77
C ALA A 175 0.37 15.62 3.71
N GLY A 176 1.35 14.91 3.16
CA GLY A 176 2.69 15.42 2.87
C GLY A 176 2.81 16.00 1.45
N ALA A 177 3.87 15.62 0.74
CA ALA A 177 4.02 15.97 -0.67
C ALA A 177 2.81 15.50 -1.51
N GLY A 178 2.34 16.36 -2.42
CA GLY A 178 1.10 16.13 -3.19
C GLY A 178 -0.19 16.42 -2.41
N SER A 179 -0.12 17.22 -1.34
CA SER A 179 -1.29 17.54 -0.49
C SER A 179 -2.47 18.18 -1.23
N ASP A 180 -2.23 18.84 -2.36
CA ASP A 180 -3.25 19.34 -3.28
C ASP A 180 -4.10 18.20 -3.88
N VAL A 181 -3.46 17.07 -4.23
CA VAL A 181 -4.15 15.87 -4.71
C VAL A 181 -5.02 15.28 -3.61
N ALA A 182 -4.50 15.20 -2.39
CA ALA A 182 -5.27 14.70 -1.25
C ALA A 182 -6.48 15.60 -0.96
N GLN A 183 -6.27 16.92 -0.88
CA GLN A 183 -7.34 17.87 -0.63
C GLN A 183 -8.43 17.76 -1.72
N ALA A 184 -8.06 17.74 -3.00
CA ALA A 184 -9.01 17.58 -4.10
C ALA A 184 -9.81 16.27 -4.01
N ALA A 185 -9.15 15.16 -3.67
CA ALA A 185 -9.80 13.86 -3.51
C ALA A 185 -10.83 13.87 -2.37
N PHE A 186 -10.48 14.44 -1.21
CA PHE A 186 -11.39 14.52 -0.07
C PHE A 186 -12.55 15.50 -0.30
N GLU A 187 -12.30 16.63 -0.96
CA GLU A 187 -13.36 17.57 -1.35
C GLU A 187 -14.35 16.90 -2.32
N GLN A 188 -13.85 16.16 -3.31
CA GLN A 188 -14.71 15.41 -4.24
C GLN A 188 -15.46 14.28 -3.52
N TRP A 189 -14.80 13.55 -2.63
CA TRP A 189 -15.41 12.49 -1.83
C TRP A 189 -16.55 13.01 -0.94
N ALA A 190 -16.36 14.20 -0.34
CA ALA A 190 -17.39 14.86 0.44
C ALA A 190 -18.55 15.36 -0.43
N ALA A 191 -18.26 15.90 -1.62
CA ALA A 191 -19.29 16.36 -2.55
C ALA A 191 -20.16 15.23 -3.12
N LEU A 192 -19.61 14.01 -3.21
CA LEU A 192 -20.31 12.81 -3.66
C LEU A 192 -20.97 12.02 -2.51
N ALA A 193 -20.85 12.50 -1.26
CA ALA A 193 -21.47 11.85 -0.13
C ALA A 193 -23.00 11.95 -0.17
N PRO A 194 -23.73 10.92 0.29
CA PRO A 194 -25.15 11.06 0.59
C PRO A 194 -25.38 12.19 1.60
N ALA A 195 -26.46 12.96 1.44
CA ALA A 195 -26.77 14.07 2.31
C ALA A 195 -26.95 13.62 3.78
N GLU A 196 -27.49 12.42 3.96
CA GLU A 196 -27.71 11.74 5.24
C GLU A 196 -26.40 11.46 6.00
N SER A 197 -25.28 11.34 5.29
CA SER A 197 -23.97 11.17 5.93
C SER A 197 -23.42 12.45 6.53
N ALA A 198 -24.04 13.62 6.28
CA ALA A 198 -23.60 14.93 6.78
C ALA A 198 -22.08 15.14 6.67
N THR A 199 -21.51 14.70 5.53
CA THR A 199 -20.06 14.62 5.38
C THR A 199 -19.46 16.02 5.25
N THR A 200 -18.43 16.29 6.02
CA THR A 200 -17.68 17.54 5.97
C THR A 200 -16.20 17.27 5.92
N VAL A 201 -15.49 18.07 5.11
CA VAL A 201 -14.03 18.11 5.08
C VAL A 201 -13.60 19.56 5.24
N THR A 202 -12.69 19.82 6.17
CA THR A 202 -12.03 21.11 6.32
C THR A 202 -10.52 20.95 6.23
N ALA A 203 -9.89 21.80 5.43
CA ALA A 203 -8.45 21.81 5.26
C ALA A 203 -7.80 22.92 6.08
N SER A 204 -6.67 22.60 6.69
CA SER A 204 -5.79 23.57 7.36
C SER A 204 -4.34 23.28 6.99
N ALA A 205 -3.61 24.29 6.53
CA ALA A 205 -2.17 24.17 6.30
C ALA A 205 -1.43 23.99 7.63
N ASN A 206 -0.35 23.20 7.60
CA ASN A 206 0.55 23.00 8.73
C ASN A 206 2.00 22.92 8.23
N GLU A 207 2.96 22.78 9.14
CA GLU A 207 4.40 22.73 8.80
C GLU A 207 4.80 21.51 7.96
N LEU A 208 3.98 20.45 7.95
CA LEU A 208 4.20 19.18 7.26
C LEU A 208 3.42 19.06 5.95
N GLY A 209 2.60 20.05 5.59
CA GLY A 209 1.69 20.03 4.44
C GLY A 209 0.28 20.49 4.80
N VAL A 210 -0.72 19.62 4.59
CA VAL A 210 -2.14 19.91 4.87
C VAL A 210 -2.68 18.90 5.87
N SER A 211 -3.37 19.38 6.90
CA SER A 211 -4.27 18.58 7.74
C SER A 211 -5.69 18.72 7.24
N LEU A 212 -6.35 17.59 7.00
CA LEU A 212 -7.77 17.51 6.67
C LEU A 212 -8.52 16.98 7.89
N THR A 213 -9.53 17.71 8.34
CA THR A 213 -10.48 17.24 9.36
C THR A 213 -11.73 16.74 8.65
N ILE A 214 -12.07 15.48 8.88
CA ILE A 214 -13.18 14.78 8.24
C ILE A 214 -14.21 14.42 9.30
N ASN A 215 -15.48 14.65 9.00
CA ASN A 215 -16.60 14.14 9.79
C ASN A 215 -17.63 13.51 8.86
N ALA A 216 -18.12 12.33 9.20
CA ALA A 216 -19.18 11.65 8.46
C ALA A 216 -19.99 10.73 9.37
N CYS A 217 -21.29 10.62 9.14
CA CYS A 217 -22.19 9.73 9.87
C CYS A 217 -22.66 8.58 9.00
N ASP A 218 -22.97 7.45 9.64
CA ASP A 218 -23.62 6.32 8.98
C ASP A 218 -25.03 6.72 8.52
N PRO A 219 -25.30 6.74 7.20
CA PRO A 219 -26.61 7.10 6.67
C PRO A 219 -27.62 5.95 6.81
N GLY A 220 -27.19 4.79 7.32
CA GLY A 220 -27.98 3.57 7.47
C GLY A 220 -27.91 2.66 6.25
N VAL A 221 -28.29 1.40 6.45
CA VAL A 221 -28.14 0.31 5.45
C VAL A 221 -28.92 0.50 4.15
N ALA A 222 -29.89 1.42 4.12
CA ALA A 222 -30.71 1.69 2.94
C ALA A 222 -30.08 2.71 1.98
N VAL A 223 -29.02 3.41 2.41
CA VAL A 223 -28.38 4.46 1.64
C VAL A 223 -27.04 3.95 1.12
N PRO A 224 -26.86 3.77 -0.21
CA PRO A 224 -25.58 3.39 -0.78
C PRO A 224 -24.53 4.44 -0.44
N THR A 225 -23.42 4.01 0.16
CA THR A 225 -22.29 4.87 0.51
C THR A 225 -21.13 4.77 -0.49
N SER A 226 -21.25 3.86 -1.45
CA SER A 226 -20.30 3.64 -2.55
C SER A 226 -20.98 3.60 -3.92
N ASP A 227 -20.21 3.82 -4.98
CA ASP A 227 -20.68 3.69 -6.37
C ASP A 227 -20.87 2.22 -6.83
N GLY A 228 -20.33 1.26 -6.07
CA GLY A 228 -20.44 -0.18 -6.34
C GLY A 228 -19.52 -0.68 -7.45
N ALA A 229 -18.58 0.15 -7.91
CA ALA A 229 -17.59 -0.28 -8.90
C ALA A 229 -16.58 -1.26 -8.28
N PRO A 230 -16.12 -2.27 -9.05
CA PRO A 230 -14.97 -3.07 -8.62
C PRO A 230 -13.74 -2.18 -8.55
N LEU A 231 -12.99 -2.28 -7.45
CA LEU A 231 -11.82 -1.47 -7.18
C LEU A 231 -10.59 -2.34 -6.91
N PRO A 232 -9.40 -1.92 -7.37
CA PRO A 232 -8.14 -2.60 -7.05
C PRO A 232 -7.97 -2.76 -5.54
N GLY A 233 -7.53 -3.91 -5.06
CA GLY A 233 -7.42 -4.18 -3.61
C GLY A 233 -6.27 -3.43 -2.94
N LEU A 234 -5.18 -3.21 -3.66
CA LEU A 234 -3.91 -2.68 -3.16
C LEU A 234 -3.43 -1.50 -4.01
N GLY A 235 -4.34 -0.86 -4.76
CA GLY A 235 -4.10 0.31 -5.60
C GLY A 235 -2.94 0.19 -6.60
N GLY A 236 -2.53 -1.02 -6.97
CA GLY A 236 -1.43 -1.26 -7.91
C GLY A 236 -0.04 -1.42 -7.28
N ALA A 237 0.07 -1.46 -5.95
CA ALA A 237 1.31 -1.86 -5.28
C ALA A 237 1.92 -3.19 -5.80
N PRO A 238 1.13 -4.24 -6.16
CA PRO A 238 1.71 -5.45 -6.75
C PRO A 238 2.37 -5.23 -8.10
N LEU A 239 1.76 -4.40 -8.97
CA LEU A 239 2.33 -4.06 -10.27
C LEU A 239 3.65 -3.29 -10.11
N GLN A 240 3.67 -2.30 -9.22
CA GLN A 240 4.89 -1.53 -8.93
C GLN A 240 6.01 -2.43 -8.39
N SER A 241 5.69 -3.35 -7.48
CA SER A 241 6.64 -4.33 -6.93
C SER A 241 7.23 -5.23 -8.00
N GLU A 242 6.42 -5.72 -8.94
CA GLU A 242 6.94 -6.50 -10.05
C GLU A 242 7.80 -5.66 -10.99
N VAL A 243 7.32 -4.48 -11.40
CA VAL A 243 8.06 -3.65 -12.36
C VAL A 243 9.43 -3.31 -11.80
N MET A 244 9.54 -3.00 -10.51
CA MET A 244 10.82 -2.81 -9.86
C MET A 244 11.70 -4.07 -9.94
N ARG A 245 11.17 -5.27 -9.64
CA ARG A 245 11.91 -6.54 -9.78
C ARG A 245 12.44 -6.73 -11.20
N LEU A 246 11.60 -6.52 -12.21
CA LEU A 246 11.96 -6.69 -13.61
C LEU A 246 13.03 -5.69 -14.05
N LEU A 247 12.98 -4.44 -13.57
CA LEU A 247 14.02 -3.44 -13.84
C LEU A 247 15.38 -3.87 -13.28
N ILE A 248 15.41 -4.40 -12.04
CA ILE A 248 16.63 -4.89 -11.39
C ILE A 248 17.17 -6.13 -12.11
N GLU A 249 16.30 -7.04 -12.55
CA GLU A 249 16.72 -8.22 -13.33
C GLU A 249 17.29 -7.84 -14.71
N GLN A 250 16.72 -6.82 -15.35
CA GLN A 250 17.20 -6.32 -16.64
C GLN A 250 18.53 -5.58 -16.51
N ASP A 251 18.71 -4.79 -15.46
CA ASP A 251 19.94 -4.08 -15.15
C ASP A 251 20.30 -4.23 -13.66
N PRO A 252 21.11 -5.24 -13.30
CA PRO A 252 21.56 -5.46 -11.92
C PRO A 252 22.44 -4.34 -11.35
N THR A 253 22.85 -3.36 -12.17
CA THR A 253 23.62 -2.19 -11.73
C THR A 253 22.75 -0.97 -11.45
N LEU A 254 21.45 -1.05 -11.77
CA LEU A 254 20.48 -0.01 -11.49
C LEU A 254 20.29 0.14 -9.97
N ASP A 255 20.40 1.37 -9.46
CA ASP A 255 20.17 1.60 -8.04
C ASP A 255 18.68 1.42 -7.69
N LEU A 256 18.42 0.92 -6.47
CA LEU A 256 17.08 0.59 -6.01
C LEU A 256 16.14 1.79 -5.93
N ALA A 257 16.64 2.99 -5.61
CA ALA A 257 15.82 4.19 -5.54
C ALA A 257 15.39 4.65 -6.94
N THR A 258 16.28 4.56 -7.93
CA THR A 258 15.93 4.79 -9.34
C THR A 258 14.90 3.76 -9.82
N ALA A 259 15.09 2.47 -9.52
CA ALA A 259 14.14 1.42 -9.90
C ALA A 259 12.76 1.62 -9.27
N ALA A 260 12.70 1.95 -7.97
CA ALA A 260 11.45 2.23 -7.26
C ALA A 260 10.77 3.50 -7.79
N CYS A 261 11.54 4.55 -8.11
CA CYS A 261 11.02 5.75 -8.74
C CYS A 261 10.38 5.44 -10.10
N ALA A 262 11.06 4.68 -10.97
CA ALA A 262 10.55 4.34 -12.29
C ALA A 262 9.30 3.44 -12.18
N ALA A 263 9.29 2.48 -11.26
CA ALA A 263 8.11 1.65 -11.00
C ALA A 263 6.88 2.47 -10.54
N ALA A 264 7.09 3.55 -9.79
CA ALA A 264 6.01 4.43 -9.35
C ALA A 264 5.37 5.27 -10.48
N THR A 265 5.97 5.31 -11.67
CA THR A 265 5.41 6.04 -12.83
C THR A 265 4.58 5.16 -13.76
N VAL A 266 4.40 3.88 -13.42
CA VAL A 266 3.58 2.95 -14.22
C VAL A 266 2.14 3.47 -14.25
N GLY A 267 1.53 3.39 -15.44
CA GLY A 267 0.27 4.04 -15.78
C GLY A 267 -0.95 3.52 -15.00
N PRO A 268 -2.17 3.95 -15.41
CA PRO A 268 -3.37 3.68 -14.63
C PRO A 268 -3.56 2.18 -14.39
N VAL A 269 -3.78 1.85 -13.12
CA VAL A 269 -3.93 0.50 -12.60
C VAL A 269 -5.36 0.03 -12.86
N SER A 270 -5.51 -1.26 -13.13
CA SER A 270 -6.78 -1.95 -13.32
C SER A 270 -6.88 -3.17 -12.40
N MET A 271 -8.05 -3.80 -12.36
CA MET A 271 -8.22 -5.09 -11.67
C MET A 271 -7.29 -6.20 -12.15
N ALA A 272 -6.76 -6.11 -13.38
CA ALA A 272 -5.79 -7.09 -13.91
C ALA A 272 -4.37 -6.89 -13.34
N ASP A 273 -4.10 -5.73 -12.76
CA ASP A 273 -2.80 -5.34 -12.21
C ASP A 273 -2.67 -5.72 -10.72
N GLU A 274 -3.77 -6.11 -10.09
CA GLU A 274 -3.82 -6.63 -8.73
C GLU A 274 -3.48 -8.12 -8.72
N ARG A 275 -2.21 -8.45 -8.45
CA ARG A 275 -1.81 -9.84 -8.22
C ARG A 275 -2.70 -10.49 -7.18
N GLY A 276 -3.22 -11.68 -7.49
CA GLY A 276 -3.79 -12.54 -6.45
C GLY A 276 -5.16 -12.19 -5.89
N VAL A 277 -5.90 -11.23 -6.47
CA VAL A 277 -7.36 -11.19 -6.24
C VAL A 277 -8.06 -12.09 -7.25
N VAL A 278 -7.54 -12.20 -8.48
CA VAL A 278 -8.04 -13.10 -9.54
C VAL A 278 -6.91 -13.48 -10.50
N ASP A 279 -5.97 -14.35 -10.09
CA ASP A 279 -5.03 -14.95 -11.05
C ASP A 279 -5.55 -16.31 -11.53
N PRO A 280 -5.70 -16.55 -12.84
CA PRO A 280 -6.02 -17.86 -13.35
C PRO A 280 -4.87 -18.86 -13.07
N VAL A 281 -5.22 -20.14 -13.00
CA VAL A 281 -4.24 -21.23 -12.99
C VAL A 281 -3.41 -21.14 -14.28
N GLY A 282 -2.12 -20.83 -14.17
CA GLY A 282 -1.25 -20.46 -15.29
C GLY A 282 -0.30 -19.28 -15.04
N GLY A 283 -0.33 -18.70 -13.83
CA GLY A 283 0.56 -17.62 -13.43
C GLY A 283 0.10 -16.24 -13.88
N TRP A 284 0.47 -15.22 -13.10
CA TRP A 284 0.32 -13.83 -13.50
C TRP A 284 1.37 -13.52 -14.56
N ALA A 285 0.96 -13.44 -15.82
CA ALA A 285 1.78 -12.78 -16.83
C ALA A 285 1.74 -11.28 -16.49
N ALA A 286 2.91 -10.69 -16.16
CA ALA A 286 3.00 -9.25 -15.98
C ALA A 286 2.20 -8.56 -17.08
N PRO A 287 1.23 -7.69 -16.75
CA PRO A 287 0.25 -7.26 -17.72
C PRO A 287 0.98 -6.68 -18.90
N ALA A 288 0.85 -7.33 -20.06
CA ALA A 288 1.53 -6.93 -21.29
C ALA A 288 1.19 -5.49 -21.73
N ALA A 289 0.19 -4.89 -21.08
CA ALA A 289 -0.20 -3.49 -21.20
C ALA A 289 0.79 -2.49 -20.57
N HIS A 290 1.61 -2.92 -19.59
CA HIS A 290 2.58 -2.07 -18.91
C HIS A 290 4.00 -2.45 -19.33
N GLY A 291 4.58 -1.68 -20.24
CA GLY A 291 6.00 -1.81 -20.58
C GLY A 291 6.88 -1.40 -19.40
N LEU A 292 8.13 -1.90 -19.36
CA LEU A 292 9.10 -1.45 -18.37
C LEU A 292 9.43 0.03 -18.63
N PRO A 293 9.22 0.92 -17.63
CA PRO A 293 9.51 2.33 -17.79
C PRO A 293 11.02 2.55 -17.94
N ASP A 294 11.42 3.45 -18.83
CA ASP A 294 12.80 3.90 -18.94
C ASP A 294 13.12 4.88 -17.79
N PRO A 295 14.03 4.52 -16.85
CA PRO A 295 14.35 5.39 -15.71
C PRO A 295 14.95 6.75 -16.09
N VAL A 296 15.56 6.86 -17.27
CA VAL A 296 16.07 8.13 -17.81
C VAL A 296 14.89 9.01 -18.22
N ALA A 297 13.94 8.46 -18.99
CA ALA A 297 12.80 9.19 -19.53
C ALA A 297 11.82 9.64 -18.44
N THR A 298 11.76 8.92 -17.32
CA THR A 298 10.91 9.26 -16.16
C THR A 298 11.53 10.29 -15.22
N GLY A 299 12.78 10.71 -15.46
CA GLY A 299 13.48 11.68 -14.61
C GLY A 299 13.86 11.11 -13.24
N CYS A 300 13.95 9.79 -13.12
CA CYS A 300 14.24 9.10 -11.88
C CYS A 300 15.73 9.00 -11.56
N LEU A 301 16.60 9.29 -12.53
CA LEU A 301 18.04 9.35 -12.30
C LEU A 301 18.39 10.53 -11.40
N ALA A 302 19.16 10.27 -10.34
CA ALA A 302 19.79 11.32 -9.57
C ALA A 302 20.63 12.23 -10.49
N PRO A 303 20.61 13.56 -10.31
CA PRO A 303 21.55 14.42 -11.01
C PRO A 303 22.98 13.96 -10.71
N PRO A 304 23.93 14.05 -11.67
CA PRO A 304 25.31 13.68 -11.42
C PRO A 304 25.81 14.43 -10.18
N ALA A 305 26.44 13.72 -9.26
CA ALA A 305 27.00 14.33 -8.06
C ALA A 305 27.89 15.51 -8.47
N ASP A 306 27.67 16.67 -7.86
CA ASP A 306 28.51 17.85 -8.11
C ASP A 306 29.98 17.44 -7.95
N PRO A 307 30.86 17.83 -8.89
CA PRO A 307 32.28 17.54 -8.74
C PRO A 307 32.73 18.11 -7.40
N ALA A 308 33.38 17.26 -6.59
CA ALA A 308 33.92 17.67 -5.30
C ALA A 308 34.71 18.98 -5.46
N PRO A 309 34.55 19.96 -4.54
CA PRO A 309 35.27 21.22 -4.64
C PRO A 309 36.76 20.93 -4.80
N ALA A 310 37.38 21.51 -5.83
CA ALA A 310 38.79 21.36 -6.07
C ALA A 310 39.57 21.77 -4.80
N ALA A 311 40.37 20.84 -4.29
CA ALA A 311 41.22 21.05 -3.12
C ALA A 311 42.35 22.07 -3.38
#